data_AF-A0AAD7PK72-F1
#
_entry.id   AF-A0AAD7PK72-F1
#
_cell.length_a   1.000
_cell.length_b   1.000
_cell.length_c   1.000
_cell.angle_alpha   90.00
_cell.angle_beta   90.00
_cell.angle_gamma   90.00
#
_symmetry.space_group_name_H-M   'P 1'
#
loop_
_entity.id
_entity.type
_entity.pdbx_description
1 polymer ?
#
loop_
_entity_poly.entity_id
_entity_poly.type
_entity_poly.pdbx_seq_one_letter_code
_entity_poly.pdbx_strand_id
1 'polypeptide(L)'
;MDVDPVAHEKAQAQIKTVLHGDSCSLVSDLKVYTPLKNFRHIQSVVGEIDEKLLGTGVDGILMDLGMSSMQIDNPVRGFSVLGDGPVDMRMDPRASLRAEDILNSWRDAEVGRILLDYGEESNWRALQKKIVNARLHVGLHSTSDLVDHIRNATPAVRGGRQGWIKTATRVFQALEDCC
;
A
#
# COMPACT_ATOMS: atom_id res chain seq x y z
N MET A 1 14.15 6.09 -2.11
CA MET A 1 14.15 4.76 -1.44
C MET A 1 12.77 4.19 -1.65
N ASP A 2 12.64 2.88 -1.84
CA ASP A 2 11.32 2.25 -2.01
C ASP A 2 11.35 0.83 -1.44
N VAL A 3 10.19 0.27 -1.13
CA VAL A 3 10.03 -1.14 -0.76
C VAL A 3 9.57 -2.01 -1.93
N ASP A 4 8.94 -1.40 -2.94
CA ASP A 4 8.42 -2.08 -4.12
C ASP A 4 9.54 -2.22 -5.18
N PRO A 5 9.96 -3.45 -5.53
CA PRO A 5 11.00 -3.68 -6.52
C PRO A 5 10.68 -3.11 -7.91
N VAL A 6 9.40 -3.08 -8.29
CA VAL A 6 8.98 -2.64 -9.63
C VAL A 6 9.07 -1.13 -9.75
N ALA A 7 8.60 -0.39 -8.73
CA ALA A 7 8.75 1.06 -8.68
C ALA A 7 10.24 1.44 -8.58
N HIS A 8 11.01 0.70 -7.79
CA HIS A 8 12.45 0.89 -7.64
C HIS A 8 13.21 0.74 -8.96
N GLU A 9 12.94 -0.33 -9.73
CA GLU A 9 13.57 -0.57 -11.03
C GLU A 9 13.25 0.56 -12.03
N LYS A 10 11.98 0.99 -12.10
CA LYS A 10 11.57 2.09 -12.96
C LYS A 10 12.22 3.41 -12.57
N ALA A 11 12.31 3.71 -11.28
CA ALA A 11 12.99 4.90 -10.77
C ALA A 11 14.48 4.88 -11.13
N GLN A 12 15.15 3.73 -10.97
CA GLN A 12 16.56 3.59 -11.38
C GLN A 12 16.77 3.83 -12.87
N ALA A 13 15.88 3.31 -13.72
CA ALA A 13 15.95 3.54 -15.16
C ALA A 13 15.81 5.02 -15.51
N GLN A 14 14.81 5.71 -14.95
CA GLN A 14 14.57 7.14 -15.19
C GLN A 14 15.73 8.01 -14.68
N ILE A 15 16.25 7.74 -13.48
CA ILE A 15 17.40 8.45 -12.91
C ILE A 15 18.62 8.27 -13.82
N LYS A 16 18.91 7.06 -14.29
CA LYS A 16 20.03 6.81 -15.22
C LYS A 16 19.87 7.61 -16.50
N THR A 17 18.68 7.67 -17.08
CA THR A 17 18.40 8.48 -18.27
C THR A 17 18.69 9.97 -18.03
N VAL A 18 18.29 10.52 -16.88
CA VAL A 18 18.56 11.94 -16.54
C VAL A 18 20.05 12.20 -16.29
N LEU A 19 20.78 11.26 -15.69
CA LEU A 19 22.21 11.42 -15.44
C LEU A 19 23.06 11.33 -16.72
N HIS A 20 22.60 10.61 -17.75
CA HIS A 20 23.33 10.39 -19.01
C HIS A 20 22.75 11.19 -20.20
N GLY A 21 21.56 11.76 -20.05
CA GLY A 21 20.88 12.56 -21.06
C GLY A 21 21.21 14.05 -20.86
N ASP A 22 21.79 14.65 -21.89
CA ASP A 22 22.10 16.07 -22.05
C ASP A 22 23.21 16.69 -21.19
N SER A 23 24.40 16.80 -21.81
CA SER A 23 25.23 18.02 -22.03
C SER A 23 25.34 19.12 -20.94
N CYS A 24 25.06 18.84 -19.67
CA CYS A 24 25.22 19.79 -18.57
C CYS A 24 26.36 19.34 -17.65
N SER A 25 27.49 20.05 -17.72
CA SER A 25 28.69 19.80 -16.90
C SER A 25 28.48 19.98 -15.39
N LEU A 26 27.28 20.38 -14.95
CA LEU A 26 26.90 20.53 -13.55
C LEU A 26 26.49 19.20 -12.89
N VAL A 27 26.17 18.17 -13.67
CA VAL A 27 25.66 16.88 -13.15
C VAL A 27 26.77 15.85 -12.95
N SER A 28 28.01 16.12 -13.40
CA SER A 28 29.10 15.15 -13.39
C SER A 28 29.54 14.70 -11.99
N ASP A 29 29.27 15.51 -10.95
CA ASP A 29 29.64 15.20 -9.56
C ASP A 29 28.44 14.69 -8.71
N LEU A 30 27.25 14.57 -9.31
CA LEU A 30 26.06 14.15 -8.57
C LEU A 30 26.10 12.64 -8.29
N LYS A 31 26.20 12.28 -7.01
CA LYS A 31 26.10 10.89 -6.55
C LYS A 31 24.65 10.57 -6.18
N VAL A 32 24.07 9.57 -6.84
CA VAL A 32 22.70 9.14 -6.58
C VAL A 32 22.67 7.73 -6.00
N TYR A 33 21.99 7.56 -4.87
CA TYR A 33 21.80 6.28 -4.20
C TYR A 33 20.32 5.90 -4.22
N THR A 34 20.02 4.68 -4.67
CA THR A 34 18.65 4.15 -4.79
C THR A 34 18.50 2.87 -3.97
N PRO A 35 18.34 2.96 -2.64
CA PRO A 35 18.20 1.78 -1.79
C PRO A 35 16.77 1.21 -1.87
N LEU A 36 16.66 -0.11 -2.03
CA LEU A 36 15.42 -0.87 -1.94
C LEU A 36 15.18 -1.29 -0.47
N LYS A 37 14.84 -0.31 0.37
CA LYS A 37 14.63 -0.45 1.82
C LYS A 37 13.48 0.46 2.26
N ASN A 38 12.74 0.04 3.28
CA ASN A 38 11.69 0.86 3.88
C ASN A 38 12.27 2.14 4.49
N PHE A 39 11.58 3.27 4.30
CA PHE A 39 12.02 4.58 4.80
C PHE A 39 12.18 4.63 6.33
N ARG A 40 11.56 3.71 7.09
CA ARG A 40 11.80 3.56 8.54
C ARG A 40 13.27 3.33 8.88
N HIS A 41 14.05 2.82 7.92
CA HIS A 41 15.49 2.55 8.06
C HIS A 41 16.36 3.68 7.49
N ILE A 42 15.81 4.87 7.24
CA ILE A 42 16.54 5.99 6.62
C ILE A 42 17.86 6.32 7.34
N GLN A 43 17.89 6.28 8.68
CA GLN A 43 19.11 6.53 9.45
C GLN A 43 20.20 5.49 9.13
N SER A 44 19.86 4.20 9.16
CA SER A 44 20.81 3.13 8.81
C SER A 44 21.33 3.30 7.39
N VAL A 45 20.45 3.64 6.45
CA VAL A 45 20.80 3.81 5.04
C VAL A 45 21.72 5.02 4.83
N VAL A 46 21.45 6.13 5.49
CA VAL A 46 22.31 7.32 5.42
C VAL A 46 23.70 7.00 5.99
N GLY A 47 23.76 6.29 7.12
CA GLY A 47 25.03 5.86 7.73
C GLY A 47 25.83 4.88 6.85
N GLU A 48 25.17 3.98 6.13
CA GLU A 48 25.81 3.08 5.15
C GLU A 48 26.41 3.84 3.96
N ILE A 49 25.85 5.01 3.60
CA ILE A 49 26.32 5.83 2.48
C ILE A 49 27.49 6.71 2.92
N ASP A 50 27.31 7.47 4.01
CA ASP A 50 28.34 8.30 4.62
C ASP A 50 28.00 8.52 6.10
N GLU A 51 28.81 7.94 6.98
CA GLU A 51 28.65 8.03 8.43
C GLU A 51 28.62 9.48 8.92
N LYS A 52 29.30 10.41 8.24
CA LYS A 52 29.32 11.83 8.64
C LYS A 52 27.95 12.49 8.52
N LEU A 53 27.13 12.03 7.58
CA LEU A 53 25.76 12.55 7.38
C LEU A 53 24.84 12.25 8.57
N LEU A 54 25.17 11.26 9.41
CA LEU A 54 24.44 11.03 10.66
C LEU A 54 24.62 12.17 11.66
N GLY A 55 25.77 12.84 11.63
CA GLY A 55 26.07 13.97 12.51
C GLY A 55 25.60 15.30 11.95
N THR A 56 25.79 15.53 10.64
CA THR A 56 25.42 16.81 10.00
C THR A 56 23.95 16.87 9.57
N GLY A 57 23.30 15.72 9.39
CA GLY A 57 21.96 15.63 8.84
C GLY A 57 21.92 15.80 7.32
N VAL A 58 20.71 16.00 6.80
CA VAL A 58 20.43 16.25 5.38
C VAL A 58 19.71 17.58 5.23
N ASP A 59 19.91 18.26 4.10
CA ASP A 59 19.31 19.58 3.83
C ASP A 59 17.79 19.51 3.59
N GLY A 60 17.28 18.35 3.19
CA GLY A 60 15.87 18.16 2.91
C GLY A 60 15.48 16.69 2.82
N ILE A 61 14.23 16.42 3.20
CA ILE A 61 13.59 15.11 3.07
C ILE A 61 12.27 15.33 2.32
N LEU A 62 12.09 14.61 1.21
CA LEU A 62 10.82 14.55 0.49
C LEU A 62 10.23 13.16 0.66
N MET A 63 8.98 13.10 1.08
CA MET A 63 8.21 11.86 1.21
C MET A 63 6.88 12.04 0.50
N ASP A 64 6.66 11.25 -0.54
CA ASP A 64 5.35 11.07 -1.15
C ASP A 64 4.74 9.81 -0.54
N LEU A 65 3.64 9.96 0.19
CA LEU A 65 3.02 8.89 0.98
C LEU A 65 1.75 8.42 0.27
N GLY A 66 1.68 7.12 0.00
CA GLY A 66 0.55 6.46 -0.62
C GLY A 66 0.98 5.42 -1.63
N MET A 67 0.03 5.01 -2.48
CA MET A 67 0.25 4.03 -3.53
C MET A 67 0.73 4.68 -4.83
N SER A 68 1.60 3.97 -5.54
CA SER A 68 1.94 4.28 -6.92
C SER A 68 0.83 3.81 -7.88
N SER A 69 0.64 4.51 -9.00
CA SER A 69 -0.33 4.09 -10.03
C SER A 69 -0.03 2.67 -10.55
N MET A 70 1.25 2.29 -10.61
CA MET A 70 1.70 0.96 -11.05
C MET A 70 1.19 -0.17 -10.18
N GLN A 71 0.95 0.10 -8.89
CA GLN A 71 0.36 -0.87 -7.95
C GLN A 71 -1.13 -1.01 -8.19
N ILE A 72 -1.83 0.10 -8.44
CA ILE A 72 -3.28 0.12 -8.70
C ILE A 72 -3.60 -0.49 -10.07
N ASP A 73 -2.78 -0.20 -11.08
CA ASP A 73 -2.96 -0.63 -12.47
C ASP A 73 -2.64 -2.12 -12.67
N ASN A 74 -1.99 -2.77 -11.70
CA ASN A 74 -1.68 -4.20 -11.74
C ASN A 74 -2.65 -4.99 -10.85
N PRO A 75 -3.67 -5.67 -11.42
CA PRO A 75 -4.68 -6.36 -10.63
C PRO A 75 -4.09 -7.49 -9.76
N VAL A 76 -2.96 -8.08 -10.15
CA VAL A 76 -2.29 -9.15 -9.38
C VAL A 76 -1.80 -8.66 -8.02
N ARG A 77 -1.63 -7.34 -7.85
CA ARG A 77 -1.24 -6.73 -6.57
C ARG A 77 -2.41 -6.56 -5.60
N GLY A 78 -3.65 -6.61 -6.08
CA GLY A 78 -4.85 -6.58 -5.23
C GLY A 78 -5.26 -5.19 -4.71
N PHE A 79 -4.64 -4.09 -5.16
CA PHE A 79 -4.97 -2.74 -4.69
C PHE A 79 -6.21 -2.12 -5.35
N SER A 80 -6.63 -2.66 -6.50
CA SER A 80 -7.73 -2.08 -7.26
C SER A 80 -9.08 -2.47 -6.69
N VAL A 81 -9.91 -1.46 -6.36
CA VAL A 81 -11.32 -1.65 -5.98
C VAL A 81 -12.19 -2.06 -7.19
N LEU A 82 -11.76 -1.69 -8.40
CA LEU A 82 -12.52 -1.91 -9.63
C LEU A 82 -11.99 -3.10 -10.44
N GLY A 83 -10.70 -3.42 -10.29
CA GLY A 83 -10.07 -4.58 -10.91
C GLY A 83 -10.16 -5.82 -10.02
N ASP A 84 -10.25 -6.98 -10.65
CA ASP A 84 -10.25 -8.26 -9.95
C ASP A 84 -8.84 -8.86 -9.88
N GLY A 85 -8.50 -9.41 -8.71
CA GLY A 85 -7.21 -10.02 -8.42
C GLY A 85 -7.18 -10.63 -7.02
N PRO A 86 -6.05 -11.23 -6.60
CA PRO A 86 -5.93 -11.80 -5.26
C PRO A 86 -5.95 -10.70 -4.19
N VAL A 87 -6.40 -11.04 -2.98
CA VAL A 87 -6.39 -10.12 -1.83
C VAL A 87 -4.98 -10.04 -1.20
N ASP A 88 -3.99 -9.58 -1.98
CA ASP A 88 -2.58 -9.50 -1.56
C ASP A 88 -2.30 -8.18 -0.81
N MET A 89 -2.39 -7.04 -1.51
CA MET A 89 -2.24 -5.67 -0.99
C MET A 89 -0.90 -5.37 -0.27
N ARG A 90 0.14 -6.22 -0.42
CA ARG A 90 1.46 -5.91 0.12
C ARG A 90 2.19 -4.89 -0.75
N MET A 91 2.72 -3.85 -0.10
CA MET A 91 3.60 -2.86 -0.75
C MET A 91 4.95 -3.51 -1.15
N ASP A 92 5.55 -4.28 -0.23
CA ASP A 92 6.68 -5.16 -0.53
C ASP A 92 6.16 -6.58 -0.81
N PRO A 93 6.28 -7.11 -2.03
CA PRO A 93 5.87 -8.49 -2.34
C PRO A 93 6.58 -9.57 -1.51
N ARG A 94 7.69 -9.22 -0.83
CA ARG A 94 8.45 -10.11 0.08
C ARG A 94 7.95 -10.06 1.52
N ALA A 95 7.08 -9.12 1.89
CA ALA A 95 6.48 -9.07 3.22
C ALA A 95 5.65 -10.33 3.49
N SER A 96 5.61 -10.78 4.75
CA SER A 96 4.99 -12.07 5.09
C SER A 96 3.47 -12.03 5.23
N LEU A 97 2.89 -10.87 5.51
CA LEU A 97 1.48 -10.71 5.84
C LEU A 97 0.70 -10.21 4.62
N ARG A 98 -0.28 -10.96 4.12
CA ARG A 98 -1.20 -10.53 3.06
C ARG A 98 -2.51 -10.03 3.66
N ALA A 99 -3.23 -9.20 2.91
CA ALA A 99 -4.58 -8.79 3.30
C ALA A 99 -5.54 -9.99 3.44
N GLU A 100 -5.35 -11.02 2.62
CA GLU A 100 -6.05 -12.31 2.73
C GLU A 100 -5.86 -12.96 4.11
N ASP A 101 -4.64 -12.94 4.65
CA ASP A 101 -4.34 -13.51 5.97
C ASP A 101 -5.06 -12.73 7.08
N ILE A 102 -5.11 -11.41 6.95
CA ILE A 102 -5.84 -10.53 7.86
C ILE A 102 -7.32 -10.89 7.87
N LEU A 103 -7.95 -10.92 6.69
CA LEU A 103 -9.37 -11.16 6.56
C LEU A 103 -9.76 -12.57 7.03
N ASN A 104 -9.00 -13.59 6.64
CA ASN A 104 -9.37 -14.98 6.88
C ASN A 104 -8.89 -15.53 8.24
N SER A 105 -7.82 -14.98 8.83
CA SER A 105 -7.18 -15.60 10.00
C SER A 105 -7.17 -14.72 11.27
N TRP A 106 -7.34 -13.40 11.19
CA TRP A 106 -7.23 -12.56 12.38
C TRP A 106 -8.42 -12.66 13.34
N ARG A 107 -8.17 -12.22 14.57
CA ARG A 107 -9.15 -11.76 15.57
C ARG A 107 -10.38 -11.10 14.94
N ASP A 108 -11.61 -11.54 15.18
CA ASP A 108 -12.80 -10.75 14.77
C ASP A 108 -12.70 -9.29 15.26
N ALA A 109 -12.26 -9.11 16.52
CA ALA A 109 -12.04 -7.80 17.12
C ALA A 109 -10.89 -7.02 16.45
N GLU A 110 -9.84 -7.70 15.97
CA GLU A 110 -8.72 -7.07 15.28
C GLU A 110 -9.14 -6.61 13.87
N VAL A 111 -9.93 -7.42 13.15
CA VAL A 111 -10.54 -7.01 11.88
C VAL A 111 -11.44 -5.79 12.09
N GLY A 112 -12.23 -5.77 13.16
CA GLY A 112 -13.03 -4.60 13.52
C GLY A 112 -12.17 -3.36 13.81
N ARG A 113 -11.06 -3.54 14.53
CA ARG A 113 -10.12 -2.46 14.89
C ARG A 113 -9.52 -1.82 13.64
N ILE A 114 -8.96 -2.60 12.72
CA ILE A 114 -8.31 -2.03 11.52
C ILE A 114 -9.30 -1.25 10.64
N LEU A 115 -10.54 -1.74 10.51
CA LEU A 115 -11.58 -1.06 9.74
C LEU A 115 -11.97 0.28 10.36
N LEU A 116 -11.94 0.38 11.69
CA LEU A 116 -12.22 1.60 12.41
C LEU A 116 -11.02 2.56 12.40
N ASP A 117 -9.85 2.09 12.82
CA ASP A 117 -8.69 2.93 13.14
C ASP A 117 -7.91 3.34 11.88
N TYR A 118 -7.74 2.44 10.92
CA TYR A 118 -7.02 2.72 9.67
C TYR A 118 -7.99 3.07 8.52
N GLY A 119 -9.15 2.43 8.48
CA GLY A 119 -10.16 2.71 7.45
C GLY A 119 -11.05 3.91 7.74
N GLU A 120 -11.06 4.42 8.98
CA GLU A 120 -11.97 5.47 9.45
C GLU A 120 -13.44 5.18 9.10
N GLU A 121 -13.82 3.89 9.11
CA GLU A 121 -15.08 3.44 8.56
C GLU A 121 -16.17 3.33 9.63
N SER A 122 -17.11 4.29 9.64
CA SER A 122 -18.16 4.32 10.67
C SER A 122 -19.08 3.07 10.72
N ASN A 123 -19.21 2.32 9.62
CA ASN A 123 -19.96 1.05 9.54
C ASN A 123 -19.07 -0.19 9.73
N TRP A 124 -17.89 -0.02 10.34
CA TRP A 124 -16.94 -1.10 10.62
C TRP A 124 -17.59 -2.31 11.30
N ARG A 125 -18.54 -2.11 12.23
CA ARG A 125 -19.21 -3.22 12.93
C ARG A 125 -19.99 -4.14 11.99
N ALA A 126 -20.69 -3.58 11.00
CA ALA A 126 -21.45 -4.39 10.05
C ALA A 126 -20.51 -5.05 9.03
N LEU A 127 -19.48 -4.33 8.60
CA LEU A 127 -18.44 -4.84 7.69
C LEU A 127 -17.67 -5.99 8.33
N GLN A 128 -17.18 -5.82 9.56
CA GLN A 128 -16.52 -6.86 10.35
C GLN A 128 -17.41 -8.11 10.42
N LYS A 129 -18.67 -7.97 10.82
CA LYS A 129 -19.61 -9.11 10.88
C LYS A 129 -19.74 -9.80 9.52
N LYS A 130 -19.82 -9.04 8.42
CA LYS A 130 -19.93 -9.59 7.07
C LYS A 130 -18.67 -10.33 6.63
N ILE A 131 -17.49 -9.75 6.88
CA ILE A 131 -16.19 -10.36 6.59
C ILE A 131 -15.98 -11.65 7.40
N VAL A 132 -16.24 -11.59 8.72
CA VAL A 132 -16.13 -12.75 9.62
C VAL A 132 -17.09 -13.86 9.22
N ASN A 133 -18.31 -13.53 8.79
CA ASN A 133 -19.23 -14.55 8.29
C ASN A 133 -18.77 -15.12 6.94
N ALA A 134 -18.22 -14.30 6.04
CA ALA A 134 -17.74 -14.73 4.73
C ALA A 134 -16.63 -15.79 4.85
N ARG A 135 -15.68 -15.59 5.77
CA ARG A 135 -14.57 -16.53 5.99
C ARG A 135 -14.98 -17.86 6.61
N LEU A 136 -16.15 -17.95 7.26
CA LEU A 136 -16.68 -19.22 7.76
C LEU A 136 -17.21 -20.14 6.65
N HIS A 137 -17.37 -19.61 5.44
CA HIS A 137 -17.84 -20.36 4.28
C HIS A 137 -16.68 -20.71 3.34
N VAL A 138 -16.45 -19.89 2.32
CA VAL A 138 -15.45 -20.16 1.28
C VAL A 138 -14.15 -19.41 1.54
N GLY A 139 -14.15 -18.36 2.37
CA GLY A 139 -13.01 -17.45 2.48
C GLY A 139 -13.16 -16.23 1.57
N LEU A 140 -12.28 -15.24 1.77
CA LEU A 140 -12.13 -14.08 0.90
C LEU A 140 -10.81 -14.21 0.16
N HIS A 141 -10.87 -14.52 -1.13
CA HIS A 141 -9.68 -14.85 -1.94
C HIS A 141 -9.43 -13.86 -3.09
N SER A 142 -10.49 -13.19 -3.57
CA SER A 142 -10.38 -12.15 -4.60
C SER A 142 -10.86 -10.78 -4.11
N THR A 143 -10.37 -9.72 -4.75
CA THR A 143 -10.81 -8.35 -4.51
C THR A 143 -12.28 -8.16 -4.90
N SER A 144 -12.76 -8.85 -5.95
CA SER A 144 -14.17 -8.84 -6.33
C SER A 144 -15.07 -9.43 -5.24
N ASP A 145 -14.69 -10.56 -4.65
CA ASP A 145 -15.42 -11.18 -3.54
C ASP A 145 -15.53 -10.22 -2.35
N LEU A 146 -14.41 -9.59 -1.98
CA LEU A 146 -14.37 -8.60 -0.91
C LEU A 146 -15.27 -7.40 -1.22
N VAL A 147 -15.22 -6.87 -2.43
CA VAL A 147 -16.04 -5.73 -2.87
C VAL A 147 -17.53 -6.08 -2.82
N ASP A 148 -17.93 -7.29 -3.22
CA ASP A 148 -19.33 -7.71 -3.15
C ASP A 148 -19.83 -7.77 -1.71
N HIS A 149 -19.01 -8.26 -0.77
CA HIS A 149 -19.34 -8.25 0.65
C HIS A 149 -19.46 -6.83 1.20
N ILE A 150 -18.57 -5.92 0.81
CA ILE A 150 -18.60 -4.50 1.20
C ILE A 150 -19.86 -3.82 0.64
N ARG A 151 -20.18 -4.05 -0.63
CA ARG A 151 -21.36 -3.48 -1.29
C ARG A 151 -22.64 -3.94 -0.58
N ASN A 152 -22.73 -5.23 -0.26
CA ASN A 152 -23.88 -5.80 0.46
C ASN A 152 -23.97 -5.34 1.93
N ALA A 153 -22.86 -4.90 2.52
CA ALA A 153 -22.82 -4.34 3.88
C ALA A 153 -23.10 -2.82 3.91
N THR A 154 -22.99 -2.14 2.77
CA THR A 154 -23.11 -0.67 2.69
C THR A 154 -24.57 -0.25 2.50
N PRO A 155 -25.16 0.55 3.41
CA PRO A 155 -26.54 1.01 3.25
C PRO A 155 -26.71 1.90 2.01
N ALA A 156 -27.77 1.70 1.22
CA ALA A 156 -28.06 2.48 0.02
C ALA A 156 -28.24 4.00 0.27
N VAL A 157 -28.61 4.37 1.49
CA VAL A 157 -28.78 5.77 1.93
C VAL A 157 -27.42 6.49 2.07
N ARG A 158 -26.34 5.74 2.24
CA ARG A 158 -25.01 6.30 2.47
C ARG A 158 -24.33 6.61 1.14
N GLY A 159 -24.17 7.89 0.80
CA GLY A 159 -23.38 8.33 -0.35
C GLY A 159 -23.99 8.03 -1.74
N GLY A 160 -25.27 7.67 -1.80
CA GLY A 160 -25.97 7.38 -3.06
C GLY A 160 -25.43 6.15 -3.80
N ARG A 161 -25.60 6.11 -5.14
CA ARG A 161 -25.25 4.96 -6.00
C ARG A 161 -23.77 4.52 -5.92
N GLN A 162 -22.88 5.40 -5.44
CA GLN A 162 -21.44 5.17 -5.32
C GLN A 162 -20.92 5.13 -3.88
N GLY A 163 -21.78 5.12 -2.86
CA GLY A 163 -21.34 5.07 -1.46
C GLY A 163 -20.53 3.83 -1.08
N TRP A 164 -20.79 2.71 -1.73
CA TRP A 164 -20.02 1.48 -1.57
C TRP A 164 -18.57 1.63 -2.06
N ILE A 165 -18.30 2.47 -3.08
CA ILE A 165 -16.93 2.72 -3.58
C ILE A 165 -16.12 3.39 -2.47
N LYS A 166 -16.66 4.44 -1.85
CA LYS A 166 -15.99 5.12 -0.73
C LYS A 166 -15.72 4.17 0.44
N THR A 167 -16.67 3.28 0.71
CA THR A 167 -16.52 2.26 1.75
C THR A 167 -15.43 1.26 1.38
N ALA A 168 -15.40 0.80 0.13
CA ALA A 168 -14.37 -0.12 -0.36
C ALA A 168 -12.98 0.51 -0.35
N THR A 169 -12.83 1.76 -0.79
CA THR A 169 -11.55 2.49 -0.73
C THR A 169 -11.00 2.54 0.70
N ARG A 170 -11.85 2.80 1.70
CA ARG A 170 -11.46 2.81 3.12
C ARG A 170 -11.05 1.43 3.64
N VAL A 171 -11.78 0.39 3.27
CA VAL A 171 -11.44 -0.98 3.65
C VAL A 171 -10.11 -1.40 3.02
N PHE A 172 -9.89 -1.07 1.75
CA PHE A 172 -8.65 -1.38 1.04
C PHE A 172 -7.47 -0.62 1.65
N GLN A 173 -7.65 0.67 1.97
CA GLN A 173 -6.63 1.46 2.69
C GLN A 173 -6.27 0.82 4.04
N ALA A 174 -7.29 0.41 4.81
CA ALA A 174 -7.06 -0.22 6.12
C ALA A 174 -6.25 -1.52 6.02
N LEU A 175 -6.48 -2.30 4.96
CA LEU A 175 -5.78 -3.56 4.72
C LEU A 175 -4.35 -3.30 4.24
N GLU A 176 -4.17 -2.36 3.30
CA GLU A 176 -2.87 -1.90 2.82
C GLU A 176 -1.98 -1.43 3.97
N ASP A 177 -2.48 -0.55 4.84
CA ASP A 177 -1.70 0.01 5.96
C ASP A 177 -1.18 -1.07 6.92
N CYS A 178 -1.84 -2.24 6.94
CA CYS A 178 -1.44 -3.37 7.77
C CYS A 178 -0.38 -4.27 7.12
N CYS A 179 -0.29 -4.33 5.78
CA CYS A 179 0.51 -5.30 5.02
C CYS A 179 1.91 -4.77 4.69
#